data_AF-A0A4S2DDZ1-F1
#
_entry.id   AF-A0A4S2DDZ1-F1
#
_cell.length_a   1.000
_cell.length_b   1.000
_cell.length_c   1.000
_cell.angle_alpha   90.00
_cell.angle_beta   90.00
_cell.angle_gamma   90.00
#
_symmetry.space_group_name_H-M   'P 1'
#
loop_
_entity.id
_entity.type
_entity.pdbx_description
1 polymer ?
#
loop_
_entity_poly.entity_id
_entity_poly.type
_entity_poly.pdbx_seq_one_letter_code
_entity_poly.pdbx_strand_id
1 'polypeptide(L)'
;MKEIMVFLVFAIVSYILRRFFIWIDKDSFIDAKETTGTITRIIDEEGGTIMYYVSFVTDDGMYMEGQSIYYSSTKGKYKTNDTAAIKYFINKNGRARVALIDNELVTCEKSIKTAARNMLIASIVFLIIAAIFFVKNILL
;
A
#
# COMPACT_ATOMS: atom_id res chain seq x y z
N MET A 1 -22.02 -0.55 -31.44
CA MET A 1 -21.43 -1.79 -30.85
C MET A 1 -19.94 -1.68 -30.48
N LYS A 2 -19.03 -1.22 -31.36
CA LYS A 2 -17.58 -1.11 -31.03
C LYS A 2 -17.30 -0.24 -29.80
N GLU A 3 -17.99 0.89 -29.66
CA GLU A 3 -17.82 1.83 -28.53
C GLU A 3 -18.22 1.20 -27.19
N ILE A 4 -19.31 0.44 -27.16
CA ILE A 4 -19.77 -0.30 -25.97
C ILE A 4 -18.71 -1.32 -25.54
N MET A 5 -18.09 -2.03 -26.50
CA MET A 5 -17.01 -2.97 -26.22
C MET A 5 -15.80 -2.28 -25.57
N VAL A 6 -15.42 -1.08 -26.03
CA VAL A 6 -14.30 -0.33 -25.46
C VAL A 6 -14.55 0.02 -23.99
N PHE A 7 -15.75 0.51 -23.65
CA PHE A 7 -16.08 0.83 -22.27
C PHE A 7 -16.20 -0.41 -21.37
N LEU A 8 -16.69 -1.53 -21.89
CA LEU A 8 -16.68 -2.81 -21.18
C LEU A 8 -15.25 -3.29 -20.90
N VAL A 9 -14.34 -3.18 -21.88
CA VAL A 9 -12.92 -3.53 -21.69
C VAL A 9 -12.28 -2.64 -20.62
N PHE A 10 -12.51 -1.33 -20.65
CA PHE A 10 -11.99 -0.43 -19.61
C PHE A 10 -12.56 -0.72 -18.22
N ALA A 11 -13.84 -1.09 -18.12
CA ALA A 11 -14.45 -1.50 -16.86
C ALA A 11 -13.79 -2.75 -16.27
N ILE A 12 -13.51 -3.75 -17.12
CA ILE A 12 -12.84 -4.99 -16.73
C ILE A 12 -11.39 -4.72 -16.31
N VAL A 13 -10.63 -3.98 -17.11
CA VAL A 13 -9.23 -3.63 -16.80
C VAL A 13 -9.13 -2.89 -15.47
N SER A 14 -9.99 -1.89 -15.25
CA SER A 14 -10.03 -1.13 -13.99
C SER A 14 -10.37 -2.02 -12.80
N TYR A 15 -11.28 -2.97 -12.96
CA TYR A 15 -11.64 -3.93 -11.92
C TYR A 15 -10.48 -4.90 -11.60
N ILE A 16 -9.78 -5.40 -12.62
CA ILE A 16 -8.60 -6.28 -12.44
C ILE A 16 -7.48 -5.51 -11.71
N LEU A 17 -7.18 -4.27 -12.11
CA LEU A 17 -6.19 -3.43 -11.45
C LEU A 17 -6.55 -3.17 -9.98
N ARG A 18 -7.84 -2.94 -9.67
CA ARG A 18 -8.30 -2.86 -8.28
C ARG A 18 -8.00 -4.13 -7.49
N ARG A 19 -8.29 -5.31 -8.05
CA ARG A 19 -8.03 -6.59 -7.38
C ARG A 19 -6.55 -6.78 -7.10
N PHE A 20 -5.69 -6.37 -8.03
CA PHE A 20 -4.25 -6.38 -7.86
C PHE A 20 -3.80 -5.46 -6.71
N PHE A 21 -4.30 -4.22 -6.65
CA PHE A 21 -3.97 -3.30 -5.56
C PHE A 21 -4.45 -3.78 -4.18
N ILE A 22 -5.67 -4.34 -4.09
CA ILE A 22 -6.20 -4.87 -2.82
C ILE A 22 -5.39 -6.08 -2.35
N TRP A 23 -4.93 -6.92 -3.28
CA TRP A 23 -4.12 -8.08 -2.94
C TRP A 23 -2.76 -7.67 -2.34
N ILE A 24 -2.16 -6.58 -2.84
CA ILE A 24 -0.92 -6.01 -2.28
C ILE A 24 -1.13 -5.44 -0.86
N ASP A 25 -2.33 -4.93 -0.55
CA ASP A 25 -2.64 -4.22 0.70
C ASP A 25 -3.02 -5.15 1.88
N LYS A 26 -3.48 -6.38 1.61
CA LYS A 26 -4.18 -7.20 2.63
C LYS A 26 -3.28 -7.80 3.73
N ASP A 27 -1.96 -7.72 3.58
CA ASP A 27 -1.01 -8.49 4.39
C ASP A 27 -0.19 -7.66 5.39
N SER A 28 -0.40 -6.34 5.52
CA SER A 28 0.68 -5.54 6.10
C SER A 28 0.93 -5.77 7.60
N PHE A 29 -0.06 -5.81 8.52
CA PHE A 29 0.26 -5.93 9.97
C PHE A 29 -0.87 -6.51 10.87
N ILE A 30 -1.74 -7.39 10.38
CA ILE A 30 -2.96 -7.83 11.12
C ILE A 30 -2.65 -8.55 12.46
N ASP A 31 -1.54 -9.29 12.54
CA ASP A 31 -1.07 -9.96 13.76
C ASP A 31 0.28 -9.40 14.25
N ALA A 32 0.52 -8.12 13.99
CA ALA A 32 1.79 -7.49 14.32
C ALA A 32 1.95 -7.27 15.83
N LYS A 33 3.13 -7.56 16.34
CA LYS A 33 3.57 -7.28 17.69
C LYS A 33 4.13 -5.86 17.77
N GLU A 34 4.11 -5.25 18.95
CA GLU A 34 4.64 -3.91 19.18
C GLU A 34 5.91 -3.97 20.04
N THR A 35 6.91 -3.16 19.70
CA THR A 35 8.12 -3.00 20.50
C THR A 35 8.78 -1.65 20.20
N THR A 36 9.88 -1.34 20.88
CA THR A 36 10.73 -0.21 20.54
C THR A 36 11.92 -0.70 19.72
N GLY A 37 12.17 -0.03 18.60
CA GLY A 37 13.31 -0.32 17.73
C GLY A 37 14.21 0.90 17.54
N THR A 38 15.44 0.67 17.12
CA THR A 38 16.42 1.69 16.77
C THR A 38 16.61 1.72 15.27
N ILE A 39 16.53 2.90 14.66
CA ILE A 39 16.74 3.09 13.23
C ILE A 39 18.22 2.86 12.90
N THR A 40 18.53 1.83 12.11
CA THR A 40 19.91 1.48 11.75
C THR A 40 20.31 2.04 10.40
N ARG A 41 19.36 2.16 9.46
CA ARG A 41 19.60 2.68 8.11
C ARG A 41 18.35 3.34 7.57
N ILE A 42 18.56 4.32 6.69
CA ILE A 42 17.52 5.05 5.99
C ILE A 42 17.80 4.95 4.50
N ILE A 43 16.80 4.58 3.72
CA ILE A 43 16.82 4.61 2.26
C ILE A 43 15.83 5.69 1.82
N ASP A 44 16.36 6.71 1.16
CA ASP A 44 15.58 7.78 0.52
C ASP A 44 15.64 7.55 -0.99
N GLU A 45 14.50 7.33 -1.62
CA GLU A 45 14.39 7.14 -3.06
C GLU A 45 14.06 8.48 -3.74
N GLU A 46 14.60 8.69 -4.94
CA GLU A 46 14.47 9.95 -5.71
C GLU A 46 13.01 10.38 -5.97
N GLY A 47 12.02 9.52 -5.70
CA GLY A 47 10.59 9.80 -5.77
C GLY A 47 9.95 10.43 -4.52
N GLY A 48 10.73 10.78 -3.48
CA GLY A 48 10.20 11.31 -2.22
C GLY A 48 9.56 10.23 -1.34
N THR A 49 10.10 9.01 -1.45
CA THR A 49 9.71 7.86 -0.64
C THR A 49 10.87 7.45 0.26
N ILE A 50 10.56 7.23 1.53
CA ILE A 50 11.56 6.86 2.54
C ILE A 50 11.20 5.50 3.15
N MET A 51 12.23 4.68 3.35
CA MET A 51 12.17 3.40 4.03
C MET A 51 13.26 3.35 5.12
N TYR A 52 12.93 2.73 6.25
CA TYR A 52 13.82 2.60 7.39
C TYR A 52 14.16 1.13 7.63
N TYR A 53 15.39 0.86 8.04
CA TYR A 53 15.75 -0.39 8.69
C TYR A 53 15.77 -0.15 10.19
N VAL A 54 15.18 -1.09 10.92
CA VAL A 54 15.01 -0.96 12.37
C VAL A 54 15.53 -2.21 13.04
N SER A 55 16.50 -2.05 13.94
CA SER A 55 16.96 -3.11 14.84
C SER A 55 16.10 -3.12 16.10
N PHE A 56 15.64 -4.29 16.53
CA PHE A 56 14.80 -4.45 17.70
C PHE A 56 14.99 -5.84 18.32
N VAL A 57 14.48 -6.00 19.54
CA VAL A 57 14.44 -7.29 20.24
C VAL A 57 13.01 -7.82 20.19
N THR A 58 12.83 -9.04 19.71
CA THR A 58 11.54 -9.73 19.72
C THR A 58 11.13 -10.10 21.15
N ASP A 59 9.86 -10.44 21.35
CA ASP A 59 9.37 -10.88 22.67
C ASP A 59 10.11 -12.13 23.19
N ASP A 60 10.64 -12.93 22.27
CA ASP A 60 11.43 -14.14 22.57
C ASP A 60 12.92 -13.81 22.88
N GLY A 61 13.28 -12.53 22.93
CA GLY A 61 14.64 -12.06 23.24
C GLY A 61 15.61 -12.09 22.06
N MET A 62 15.14 -12.33 20.82
CA MET A 62 16.01 -12.37 19.65
C MET A 62 16.24 -10.97 19.06
N TYR A 63 17.49 -10.64 18.78
CA TYR A 63 17.84 -9.44 18.03
C TYR A 63 17.55 -9.65 16.54
N MET A 64 16.78 -8.74 15.96
CA MET A 64 16.44 -8.76 14.54
C MET A 64 16.54 -7.36 13.94
N GLU A 65 16.83 -7.32 12.65
CA GLU A 65 16.66 -6.12 11.83
C GLU A 65 15.50 -6.33 10.86
N GLY A 66 14.56 -5.40 10.85
CA GLY A 66 13.41 -5.41 9.98
C GLY A 66 13.39 -4.21 9.04
N GLN A 67 12.94 -4.46 7.81
CA GLN A 67 12.69 -3.39 6.84
C GLN A 67 11.30 -2.80 7.07
N SER A 68 11.21 -1.47 7.07
CA SER A 68 9.93 -0.79 7.22
C SER A 68 9.10 -0.86 5.93
N ILE A 69 7.82 -0.54 6.04
CA ILE A 69 7.04 -0.09 4.88
C ILE A 69 7.57 1.26 4.36
N TYR A 70 7.18 1.60 3.14
CA TYR A 70 7.50 2.89 2.54
C TYR A 70 6.58 3.99 3.06
N TYR A 71 7.17 5.15 3.32
CA TYR A 71 6.48 6.36 3.70
C TYR A 71 6.69 7.44 2.65
N SER A 72 5.65 8.21 2.37
CA SER A 72 5.76 9.45 1.59
C SER A 72 6.44 10.49 2.46
N SER A 73 7.62 10.97 2.07
CA SER A 73 8.26 12.08 2.78
C SER A 73 9.15 12.90 1.86
N THR A 74 9.09 14.22 2.02
CA THR A 74 10.03 15.16 1.41
C THR A 74 11.23 15.48 2.32
N LYS A 75 11.21 15.07 3.61
CA LYS A 75 12.32 15.21 4.57
C LYS A 75 12.23 14.12 5.66
N GLY A 76 13.27 13.30 5.82
CA GLY A 76 13.32 12.25 6.84
C GLY A 76 13.18 12.80 8.27
N LYS A 77 12.10 12.41 8.96
CA LYS A 77 11.84 12.78 10.38
C LYS A 77 12.84 12.12 11.32
N TYR A 78 13.07 10.83 11.10
CA TYR A 78 14.00 10.03 11.88
C TYR A 78 15.39 10.07 11.28
N LYS A 79 16.40 9.98 12.14
CA LYS A 79 17.80 9.82 11.81
C LYS A 79 18.29 8.44 12.25
N THR A 80 19.43 8.02 11.71
CA THR A 80 20.14 6.84 12.19
C THR A 80 20.42 6.97 13.69
N ASN A 81 20.21 5.88 14.43
CA ASN A 81 20.25 5.73 15.88
C ASN A 81 19.06 6.34 16.66
N ASP A 82 18.07 6.92 15.99
CA ASP A 82 16.84 7.30 16.68
C ASP A 82 16.06 6.07 17.12
N THR A 83 15.38 6.18 18.25
CA THR A 83 14.44 5.15 18.72
C THR A 83 13.01 5.48 18.30
N ALA A 84 12.27 4.48 17.83
CA ALA A 84 10.88 4.61 17.45
C ALA A 84 10.06 3.43 17.96
N ALA A 85 8.80 3.69 18.33
CA ALA A 85 7.83 2.64 18.54
C ALA A 85 7.48 2.00 17.19
N ILE A 86 7.45 0.67 17.14
CA ILE A 86 7.25 -0.08 15.93
C ILE A 86 6.23 -1.21 16.10
N LYS A 87 5.51 -1.50 15.02
CA LYS A 87 4.82 -2.76 14.77
C LYS A 87 5.71 -3.65 13.94
N TYR A 88 5.80 -4.93 14.27
CA TYR A 88 6.56 -5.90 13.50
C TYR A 88 5.80 -7.21 13.35
N PHE A 89 6.08 -7.91 12.25
CA PHE A 89 5.77 -9.33 12.12
C PHE A 89 6.93 -10.03 11.43
N ILE A 90 7.04 -11.33 11.69
CA ILE A 90 8.05 -12.18 11.05
C ILE A 90 7.32 -13.02 10.02
N ASN A 91 7.73 -12.91 8.75
CA ASN A 91 7.11 -13.70 7.70
C ASN A 91 7.57 -15.17 7.76
N LYS A 92 6.96 -16.04 6.95
CA LYS A 92 7.30 -17.48 6.87
C LYS A 92 8.76 -17.76 6.50
N ASN A 93 9.45 -16.77 5.93
CA ASN A 93 10.87 -16.86 5.55
C ASN A 93 11.80 -16.33 6.65
N GLY A 94 11.30 -16.04 7.85
CA GLY A 94 12.08 -15.53 8.98
C GLY A 94 12.48 -14.07 8.86
N ARG A 95 11.96 -13.32 7.89
CA ARG A 95 12.30 -11.90 7.70
C ARG A 95 11.32 -11.02 8.48
N ALA A 96 11.86 -10.08 9.24
CA ALA A 96 11.08 -9.08 9.94
C ALA A 96 10.65 -7.97 8.98
N ARG A 97 9.35 -7.64 9.02
CA ARG A 97 8.81 -6.44 8.38
C ARG A 97 8.24 -5.54 9.46
N VAL A 98 8.44 -4.24 9.29
CA VAL A 98 8.22 -3.24 10.34
C VAL A 98 7.33 -2.10 9.85
N ALA A 99 6.55 -1.51 10.74
CA ALA A 99 5.90 -0.23 10.55
C ALA A 99 6.14 0.64 11.78
N LEU A 100 6.74 1.81 11.59
CA LEU A 100 6.84 2.82 12.62
C LEU A 100 5.45 3.31 13.03
N ILE A 101 5.21 3.37 14.33
CA ILE A 101 3.97 3.87 14.93
C ILE A 101 4.13 5.38 15.10
N ASP A 102 3.86 6.12 14.03
CA ASP A 102 3.98 7.58 14.01
C ASP A 102 2.88 8.18 13.12
N ASN A 103 2.07 9.08 13.70
CA ASN A 103 0.94 9.70 13.03
C ASN A 103 1.37 10.75 11.98
N GLU A 104 2.59 11.28 12.09
CA GLU A 104 3.13 12.23 11.12
C GLU A 104 3.68 11.53 9.87
N LEU A 105 3.98 10.22 9.95
CA LEU A 105 4.41 9.43 8.81
C LEU A 105 3.21 8.98 7.96
N VAL A 106 3.19 9.40 6.70
CA VAL A 106 2.16 9.00 5.75
C VAL A 106 2.61 7.74 5.01
N THR A 107 1.97 6.60 5.29
CA THR A 107 2.28 5.34 4.59
C THR A 107 1.90 5.42 3.11
N CYS A 108 2.75 4.88 2.24
CA CYS A 108 2.40 4.72 0.82
C CYS A 108 1.23 3.73 0.64
N GLU A 109 0.94 2.86 1.61
CA GLU A 109 -0.25 1.98 1.57
C GLU A 109 -1.58 2.79 1.51
N LYS A 110 -1.65 3.98 2.13
CA LYS A 110 -2.83 4.86 1.99
C LYS A 110 -3.06 5.30 0.54
N SER A 111 -1.99 5.46 -0.25
CA SER A 111 -2.13 5.81 -1.67
C SER A 111 -2.64 4.61 -2.48
N ILE A 112 -2.20 3.39 -2.16
CA ILE A 112 -2.67 2.14 -2.79
C ILE A 112 -4.17 1.92 -2.51
N LYS A 113 -4.61 2.08 -1.26
CA LYS A 113 -6.03 1.98 -0.89
C LYS A 113 -6.89 3.03 -1.61
N THR A 114 -6.38 4.25 -1.76
CA THR A 114 -7.04 5.33 -2.50
C THR A 114 -7.11 5.01 -3.99
N ALA A 115 -6.03 4.49 -4.58
CA ALA A 115 -6.00 4.03 -5.96
C ALA A 115 -7.00 2.89 -6.21
N ALA A 116 -7.06 1.88 -5.32
CA ALA A 116 -8.02 0.79 -5.39
C ALA A 116 -9.48 1.29 -5.35
N ARG A 117 -9.77 2.30 -4.52
CA ARG A 117 -11.09 2.96 -4.49
C ARG A 117 -11.38 3.69 -5.80
N ASN A 118 -10.44 4.47 -6.31
CA ASN A 118 -10.61 5.22 -7.55
C ASN A 118 -10.82 4.28 -8.76
N MET A 119 -10.12 3.15 -8.79
CA MET A 119 -10.30 2.11 -9.81
C MET A 119 -11.70 1.48 -9.77
N LEU A 120 -12.31 1.34 -8.58
CA LEU A 120 -13.71 0.91 -8.46
C LEU A 120 -14.66 1.94 -9.08
N ILE A 121 -14.46 3.22 -8.74
CA ILE A 121 -15.29 4.31 -9.27
C ILE A 121 -15.18 4.34 -10.78
N ALA A 122 -13.97 4.27 -11.33
CA ALA A 122 -13.74 4.22 -12.78
C ALA A 122 -14.47 3.04 -13.44
N SER A 123 -14.38 1.84 -12.86
CA SER A 123 -15.07 0.65 -13.36
C SER A 123 -16.60 0.85 -13.42
N ILE A 124 -17.20 1.42 -12.36
CA ILE A 124 -18.64 1.73 -12.33
C ILE A 124 -19.02 2.78 -13.38
N VAL A 125 -18.24 3.86 -13.51
CA VAL A 125 -18.49 4.91 -14.51
C VAL A 125 -18.47 4.34 -15.93
N PHE A 126 -17.49 3.50 -16.26
CA PHE A 126 -17.42 2.86 -17.57
C PHE A 126 -18.62 1.93 -17.83
N LEU A 127 -19.12 1.23 -16.82
CA LEU A 127 -20.34 0.41 -16.95
C LEU A 127 -21.59 1.26 -17.19
N ILE A 128 -21.73 2.40 -16.51
CA ILE A 128 -22.85 3.33 -16.72
C ILE A 128 -22.83 3.88 -18.16
N ILE A 129 -21.65 4.31 -18.63
CA ILE A 129 -21.49 4.82 -20.00
C ILE A 129 -21.84 3.72 -21.02
N ALA A 130 -21.33 2.50 -20.83
CA ALA A 130 -21.65 1.36 -21.69
C ALA A 130 -23.16 1.09 -21.74
N ALA A 131 -23.85 1.16 -20.59
CA ALA A 131 -25.30 0.97 -20.50
C ALA A 131 -26.07 2.06 -21.25
N ILE A 132 -25.67 3.34 -21.13
CA ILE A 132 -26.30 4.45 -21.86
C ILE A 132 -26.15 4.25 -23.37
N PHE A 133 -24.96 3.91 -23.85
CA PHE A 133 -24.73 3.64 -25.28
C PHE A 133 -25.49 2.41 -25.77
N PHE A 134 -25.63 1.38 -24.92
CA PHE A 134 -26.41 0.19 -25.24
C PHE A 134 -27.91 0.50 -25.39
N VAL A 135 -28.48 1.24 -24.42
CA VAL A 135 -29.88 1.69 -24.47
C VAL A 135 -30.12 2.60 -25.67
N LYS A 136 -29.22 3.54 -25.94
CA LYS A 136 -29.29 4.41 -27.13
C LYS A 136 -29.28 3.59 -28.42
N ASN A 137 -28.45 2.56 -28.52
CA ASN A 137 -28.32 1.71 -29.71
C ASN A 137 -29.47 0.70 -29.88
N ILE A 138 -30.37 0.58 -28.90
CA ILE A 138 -31.57 -0.28 -28.97
C ILE A 138 -32.84 0.56 -29.20
N LEU A 139 -32.91 1.76 -28.63
CA LEU A 139 -34.07 2.64 -28.71
C LEU A 139 -34.06 3.60 -29.90
N LEU A 140 -32.89 3.84 -30.53
CA LEU A 140 -32.70 4.62 -31.76
C LEU A 140 -32.13 3.71 -32.85
#